data_AF-A0A2H9MY16-F1
#
_entry.id   AF-A0A2H9MY16-F1
#
_cell.length_a   1.000
_cell.length_b   1.000
_cell.length_c   1.000
_cell.angle_alpha   90.00
_cell.angle_beta   90.00
_cell.angle_gamma   90.00
#
_symmetry.space_group_name_H-M   'P 1'
#
loop_
_entity.id
_entity.type
_entity.pdbx_description
1 polymer ?
#
loop_
_entity_poly.entity_id
_entity_poly.type
_entity_poly.pdbx_seq_one_letter_code
_entity_poly.pdbx_strand_id
1 'polypeptide(L)'
;GFGFSIFFPLTLEIILSKTSKKISGKIIGAYETVFGIGWAIGPTLGGPIAQSFGNQSPYLVFCVIGIAVTVLALKYRKKLEPDRIQNI
;
A
#
# COMPACT_ATOMS: atom_id res chain seq x y z
N GLY A 1 11.39 2.61 -11.16
CA GLY A 1 11.10 2.19 -12.55
C GLY A 1 10.70 0.74 -12.57
N PHE A 2 11.65 -0.18 -12.79
CA PHE A 2 11.39 -1.62 -12.96
C PHE A 2 10.83 -2.35 -11.72
N GLY A 3 11.37 -2.10 -10.52
CA GLY A 3 10.92 -2.81 -9.32
C GLY A 3 9.42 -2.63 -9.03
N PHE A 4 8.92 -1.40 -9.20
CA PHE A 4 7.50 -1.08 -9.02
C PHE A 4 6.59 -1.89 -9.96
N SER A 5 7.01 -2.09 -11.21
CA SER A 5 6.29 -2.89 -12.21
C SER A 5 6.29 -4.39 -11.90
N ILE A 6 7.22 -4.88 -11.08
CA ILE A 6 7.26 -6.29 -10.66
C ILE A 6 6.40 -6.48 -9.41
N PHE A 7 6.54 -5.57 -8.43
CA PHE A 7 5.80 -5.67 -7.16
C PHE A 7 4.28 -5.56 -7.34
N PHE A 8 3.81 -4.73 -8.27
CA PHE A 8 2.39 -4.51 -8.50
C PHE A 8 1.65 -5.78 -8.96
N PRO A 9 2.02 -6.44 -10.08
CA PRO A 9 1.40 -7.69 -10.50
C PRO A 9 1.70 -8.84 -9.53
N LEU A 10 2.90 -8.91 -8.94
CA LEU A 10 3.25 -9.95 -7.97
C LEU A 10 2.34 -9.91 -6.73
N THR A 11 2.08 -8.72 -6.19
CA THR A 11 1.18 -8.57 -5.04
C THR A 11 -0.23 -8.99 -5.39
N LEU A 12 -0.72 -8.55 -6.56
CA LEU A 12 -2.04 -8.93 -7.04
C LEU A 12 -2.15 -10.45 -7.26
N GLU A 13 -1.13 -11.08 -7.84
CA GLU A 13 -1.06 -12.52 -8.07
C GLU A 13 -1.07 -13.31 -6.75
N ILE A 14 -0.30 -12.88 -5.74
CA ILE A 14 -0.31 -13.50 -4.41
C ILE A 14 -1.72 -13.44 -3.80
N ILE A 15 -2.39 -12.30 -3.88
CA ILE A 15 -3.76 -12.14 -3.36
C ILE A 15 -4.72 -13.05 -4.14
N LEU A 16 -4.62 -13.06 -5.48
CA LEU A 16 -5.48 -13.85 -6.34
C LEU A 16 -5.28 -15.36 -6.17
N SER A 17 -4.05 -15.82 -5.93
CA SER A 17 -3.73 -17.23 -5.67
C SER A 17 -4.45 -17.79 -4.44
N LYS A 18 -4.75 -16.94 -3.46
CA LYS A 18 -5.49 -17.28 -2.24
C LYS A 18 -7.00 -17.01 -2.34
N THR A 19 -7.46 -16.50 -3.48
CA THR A 19 -8.83 -16.01 -3.69
C THR A 19 -9.59 -16.92 -4.66
N SER A 20 -10.83 -17.27 -4.31
CA SER A 20 -11.69 -18.06 -5.21
C SER A 20 -12.04 -17.28 -6.49
N LYS A 21 -12.05 -17.97 -7.65
CA LYS A 21 -12.39 -17.39 -8.97
C LYS A 21 -13.72 -16.63 -9.01
N LYS A 22 -14.64 -16.92 -8.08
CA LYS A 22 -15.94 -16.25 -7.98
C LYS A 22 -15.84 -14.80 -7.46
N ILE A 23 -14.80 -14.46 -6.69
CA ILE A 23 -14.62 -13.14 -6.05
C ILE A 23 -13.37 -12.40 -6.54
N SER A 24 -12.55 -13.00 -7.41
CA SER A 24 -11.32 -12.42 -7.95
C SER A 24 -11.55 -11.05 -8.59
N GLY A 25 -12.61 -10.90 -9.41
CA GLY A 25 -12.96 -9.61 -10.03
C GLY A 25 -13.25 -8.49 -9.02
N LYS A 26 -13.90 -8.83 -7.90
CA LYS A 26 -14.17 -7.86 -6.81
C LYS A 26 -12.89 -7.48 -6.08
N ILE A 27 -11.96 -8.41 -5.89
CA ILE A 27 -10.67 -8.14 -5.26
C ILE A 27 -9.78 -7.28 -6.16
N ILE A 28 -9.73 -7.58 -7.47
CA ILE A 28 -8.99 -6.76 -8.45
C ILE A 28 -9.55 -5.33 -8.44
N GLY A 29 -10.87 -5.17 -8.51
CA GLY A 29 -11.50 -3.85 -8.46
C GLY A 29 -11.22 -3.08 -7.18
N ALA A 30 -11.24 -3.75 -6.02
CA ALA A 30 -10.88 -3.14 -4.74
C ALA A 30 -9.40 -2.73 -4.70
N TYR A 31 -8.50 -3.56 -5.24
CA TYR A 31 -7.07 -3.26 -5.32
C TYR A 31 -6.79 -2.03 -6.18
N GLU A 32 -7.35 -1.98 -7.40
CA GLU A 32 -7.24 -0.82 -8.29
C GLU A 32 -7.84 0.44 -7.67
N THR A 33 -8.97 0.32 -6.94
CA THR A 33 -9.60 1.46 -6.25
C THR A 33 -8.67 2.05 -5.18
N VAL A 34 -8.08 1.20 -4.33
CA VAL A 34 -7.12 1.64 -3.31
C VAL A 34 -5.92 2.32 -3.95
N PHE A 35 -5.42 1.76 -5.06
CA PHE A 35 -4.30 2.32 -5.79
C PHE A 35 -4.63 3.68 -6.41
N GLY A 36 -5.80 3.79 -7.07
CA GLY A 36 -6.30 5.04 -7.62
C GLY A 36 -6.52 6.12 -6.56
N ILE A 37 -7.04 5.74 -5.39
CA ILE A 37 -7.18 6.66 -4.24
C ILE A 37 -5.80 7.17 -3.80
N GLY A 38 -4.80 6.29 -3.67
CA GLY A 38 -3.43 6.70 -3.33
C GLY A 38 -2.84 7.67 -4.35
N TRP A 39 -3.06 7.40 -5.64
CA TRP A 39 -2.63 8.28 -6.74
C TRP A 39 -3.36 9.62 -6.79
N ALA A 40 -4.62 9.67 -6.38
CA ALA A 40 -5.34 10.93 -6.25
C ALA A 40 -4.85 11.72 -5.03
N ILE A 41 -4.85 11.08 -3.85
CA ILE A 41 -4.52 11.73 -2.58
C ILE A 41 -3.06 12.20 -2.53
N GLY A 42 -2.11 11.44 -3.10
CA GLY A 42 -0.68 11.75 -3.08
C GLY A 42 -0.34 13.17 -3.58
N PRO A 43 -0.58 13.51 -4.84
CA PRO A 43 -0.35 14.85 -5.38
C PRO A 43 -1.35 15.88 -4.84
N THR A 44 -2.60 15.50 -4.58
CA THR A 44 -3.60 16.43 -4.04
C THR A 44 -3.21 16.97 -2.66
N LEU A 45 -2.59 16.16 -1.81
CA LEU A 45 -2.04 16.62 -0.53
C LEU A 45 -0.61 17.16 -0.68
N GLY A 46 0.24 16.51 -1.47
CA GLY A 46 1.64 16.87 -1.63
C GLY A 46 1.88 18.22 -2.32
N GLY A 47 1.04 18.57 -3.30
CA GLY A 47 1.16 19.82 -4.07
C GLY A 47 0.98 21.09 -3.22
N PRO A 48 -0.17 21.26 -2.54
CA PRO A 48 -0.41 22.43 -1.68
C PRO A 48 0.60 22.55 -0.53
N ILE A 49 1.03 21.41 0.03
CA ILE A 49 2.03 21.35 1.10
C ILE A 49 3.40 21.84 0.58
N ALA A 50 3.81 21.41 -0.61
CA ALA A 50 5.03 21.86 -1.26
C ALA A 50 5.00 23.35 -1.60
N GLN A 51 3.82 23.85 -2.00
CA GLN A 51 3.65 25.25 -2.39
C GLN A 51 3.68 26.21 -1.18
N SER A 52 3.20 25.78 0.00
CA SER A 52 3.09 26.65 1.19
C SER A 52 4.37 26.70 2.04
N PHE A 53 5.16 25.63 2.08
CA PHE A 53 6.31 25.50 2.98
C PHE A 53 7.66 25.32 2.25
N GLY A 54 7.68 25.48 0.91
CA GLY A 54 8.87 25.33 0.07
C GLY A 54 9.21 23.88 -0.27
N ASN A 55 10.11 23.67 -1.23
CA ASN A 55 10.43 22.36 -1.84
C ASN A 55 10.83 21.24 -0.86
N GLN A 56 11.15 21.57 0.40
CA GLN A 56 11.58 20.61 1.43
C GLN A 56 10.43 20.03 2.26
N SER A 57 9.28 20.69 2.30
CA SER A 57 8.12 20.27 3.10
C SER A 57 7.44 18.96 2.65
N PRO A 58 7.31 18.63 1.35
CA PRO A 58 6.63 17.40 0.96
C PRO A 58 7.46 16.19 1.43
N TYR A 59 8.79 16.27 1.40
CA TYR A 59 9.66 15.20 1.91
C TYR A 59 9.44 14.92 3.40
N LEU A 60 9.26 15.97 4.20
CA LEU A 60 9.01 15.82 5.63
C LEU A 60 7.65 15.19 5.90
N VAL A 61 6.63 15.55 5.11
CA VAL A 61 5.31 14.91 5.16
C VAL A 61 5.36 13.45 4.72
N PHE A 62 6.08 13.13 3.65
CA PHE A 62 6.32 11.73 3.26
C PHE A 62 7.05 10.95 4.35
N CYS A 63 7.99 11.58 5.06
CA CYS A 63 8.69 10.96 6.17
C CYS A 63 7.74 10.65 7.34
N VAL A 64 6.88 11.60 7.73
CA VAL A 64 5.87 11.41 8.79
C VAL A 64 4.85 10.34 8.40
N ILE A 65 4.35 10.36 7.16
CA ILE A 65 3.44 9.33 6.64
C ILE A 65 4.14 7.97 6.64
N GLY A 66 5.39 7.91 6.19
CA GLY A 66 6.20 6.70 6.20
C GLY A 66 6.35 6.11 7.60
N ILE A 67 6.69 6.95 8.59
CA ILE A 67 6.78 6.54 9.99
C ILE A 67 5.43 6.05 10.50
N ALA A 68 4.34 6.77 10.21
CA ALA A 68 3.00 6.35 10.62
C ALA A 68 2.62 4.98 10.02
N VAL A 69 2.90 4.76 8.74
CA VAL A 69 2.70 3.47 8.07
C VAL A 69 3.58 2.39 8.67
N THR A 70 4.85 2.67 8.97
CA THR A 70 5.74 1.71 9.64
C THR A 70 5.23 1.34 11.03
N VAL A 71 4.79 2.31 11.83
CA VAL A 71 4.22 2.06 13.18
C VAL A 71 2.95 1.24 13.08
N LEU A 72 2.06 1.56 12.14
CA LEU A 72 0.87 0.75 11.87
C LEU A 72 1.27 -0.68 11.45
N ALA A 73 2.19 -0.81 10.49
CA ALA A 73 2.68 -2.11 10.03
C ALA A 73 3.25 -2.94 11.17
N LEU A 74 4.05 -2.35 12.08
CA LEU A 74 4.57 -3.02 13.27
C LEU A 74 3.46 -3.44 14.26
N LYS A 75 2.46 -2.58 14.46
CA LYS A 75 1.32 -2.86 15.34
C LYS A 75 0.45 -3.99 14.80
N TYR A 76 0.20 -4.01 13.49
CA TYR A 76 -0.60 -5.04 12.83
C TYR A 76 0.21 -6.29 12.44
N ARG A 77 1.54 -6.24 12.48
CA ARG A 77 2.43 -7.40 12.24
C ARG A 77 2.10 -8.58 13.14
N LYS A 78 1.83 -8.31 14.43
CA LYS A 78 1.45 -9.32 15.42
C LYS A 78 0.12 -10.01 15.13
N LYS A 79 -0.73 -9.41 14.27
CA LYS A 79 -2.03 -9.95 13.87
C LYS A 79 -1.97 -10.65 12.49
N LEU A 80 -0.84 -10.53 11.79
CA LEU A 80 -0.59 -11.08 10.46
C LEU A 80 0.38 -12.27 10.46
N GLU A 81 0.85 -12.71 11.63
CA GLU A 81 1.32 -14.09 11.83
C GLU A 81 0.09 -14.95 12.15
N PRO A 82 -0.60 -15.54 11.14
CA PRO A 82 -1.40 -16.71 11.42
C PRO A 82 -0.41 -17.80 11.88
N ASP A 83 -0.79 -18.50 12.95
CA ASP A 83 -0.09 -19.66 13.48
C ASP A 83 0.68 -20.42 12.41
N ARG A 84 2.00 -20.40 12.59
CA ARG A 84 2.96 -21.45 12.25
C ARG A 84 2.28 -22.64 11.59
N ILE A 85 2.69 -22.93 10.35
CA ILE A 85 2.61 -24.25 9.73
C ILE A 85 3.18 -25.25 10.76
N GLN A 86 2.30 -25.82 11.58
CA GLN A 86 2.59 -26.91 12.48
C GLN A 86 1.58 -27.99 12.17
N ASN A 87 1.90 -28.74 11.11
CA ASN A 87 1.60 -30.16 10.92
C ASN A 87 2.16 -30.55 9.54
N ILE A 88 3.45 -30.88 9.52
CA ILE A 88 3.98 -31.98 8.69
C ILE A 88 3.98 -33.19 9.61
#